data_AF-B8HGN7-F1
#
_entry.id   AF-B8HGN7-F1
#
_cell.length_a   1.000
_cell.length_b   1.000
_cell.length_c   1.000
_cell.angle_alpha   90.00
_cell.angle_beta   90.00
_cell.angle_gamma   90.00
#
_symmetry.space_group_name_H-M   'P 1'
#
loop_
_entity.id
_entity.type
_entity.pdbx_description
1 polymer ?
#
loop_
_entity_poly.entity_id
_entity_poly.type
_entity_poly.pdbx_seq_one_letter_code
_entity_poly.pdbx_strand_id
1 'polypeptide(L)'
;MKTRKLLAPAILPNITAVSLSALLLAGCTAPVASPPRDSSPTTSATMTQQPSPTSTAPSPSATTALPTSSERAAPASWPEVVAEVQSGVGQLSVTGCAVNSTGTGFLVAPDLVVTAAHVVDDAAAISIDFGGTSVGGEILGFNELADLALVRLESKAAGHQFQFQSSEPPIGTEVAALGFPQRESLTLTRGVVSGLNRDINFGSGVIGNMLQTDTAINPGNSGGPLLNLEGKVTGVVSATRKDSEGMAYAVTAPRVTEAVSEWQKRGVPMAPVDCGEAPAPNSGIFPMKVSSNHDQANNIGQALLLHGQGINRGAYSAAFKQFTPELGASFGGEAKWSEGLGSSYWTKLEVVNVTGAGDSLEANVLLQTRQDAGHGVDGQTCSNWRITYTIVWDGAAWRIAGTSLPHGKPQPCN
;
A
#
# COMPACT_ATOMS: atom_id res chain seq x y z
N MET A 1 -47.56 17.65 63.77
CA MET A 1 -47.60 16.63 62.69
C MET A 1 -46.25 15.91 62.71
N LYS A 2 -46.17 14.73 63.33
CA LYS A 2 -45.94 13.41 62.68
C LYS A 2 -44.75 13.43 61.71
N THR A 3 -43.67 12.63 61.80
CA THR A 3 -43.14 11.64 62.76
C THR A 3 -41.83 11.11 62.13
N ARG A 4 -40.77 10.87 62.94
CA ARG A 4 -39.84 9.70 62.96
C ARG A 4 -39.25 9.18 61.62
N LYS A 5 -37.99 8.71 61.48
CA LYS A 5 -37.02 7.98 62.33
C LYS A 5 -35.75 7.79 61.43
N LEU A 6 -34.52 8.08 61.87
CA LEU A 6 -33.54 7.23 62.59
C LEU A 6 -32.79 6.17 61.75
N LEU A 7 -31.45 6.18 61.91
CA LEU A 7 -30.46 5.08 61.97
C LEU A 7 -29.45 4.92 60.80
N ALA A 8 -28.20 5.34 61.08
CA ALA A 8 -26.95 4.67 60.68
C ALA A 8 -26.68 3.47 61.66
N PRO A 9 -25.53 2.75 61.67
CA PRO A 9 -24.33 2.65 60.79
C PRO A 9 -23.85 1.18 60.55
N ALA A 10 -22.77 0.94 59.76
CA ALA A 10 -21.82 -0.20 59.87
C ALA A 10 -20.75 -0.12 58.74
N ILE A 11 -19.42 0.02 58.98
CA ILE A 11 -18.37 -0.90 59.50
C ILE A 11 -17.66 -1.73 58.37
N LEU A 12 -16.47 -1.22 57.97
CA LEU A 12 -15.12 -1.87 57.88
C LEU A 12 -14.82 -3.00 56.84
N PRO A 13 -13.52 -3.36 56.60
CA PRO A 13 -12.89 -3.58 55.29
C PRO A 13 -12.34 -5.01 55.06
N ASN A 14 -11.51 -5.15 54.02
CA ASN A 14 -10.55 -6.23 53.70
C ASN A 14 -11.10 -7.58 53.24
N ILE A 15 -10.74 -7.97 52.01
CA ILE A 15 -10.29 -9.33 51.71
C ILE A 15 -9.00 -9.24 50.88
N THR A 16 -7.90 -9.57 51.55
CA THR A 16 -6.67 -10.10 50.96
C THR A 16 -6.93 -11.53 50.48
N ALA A 17 -6.48 -11.86 49.26
CA ALA A 17 -6.21 -13.24 48.86
C ALA A 17 -4.79 -13.32 48.27
N VAL A 18 -3.91 -13.87 49.10
CA VAL A 18 -2.55 -14.32 48.81
C VAL A 18 -2.61 -15.76 48.29
N SER A 19 -1.78 -16.09 47.29
CA SER A 19 -1.17 -17.42 47.01
C SER A 19 -0.21 -17.18 45.82
N LEU A 20 1.12 -17.14 45.89
CA LEU A 20 2.19 -17.91 46.57
C LEU A 20 2.29 -19.38 46.16
N SER A 21 3.23 -19.69 45.26
CA SER A 21 4.14 -20.87 45.18
C SER A 21 5.00 -20.68 43.92
N ALA A 22 6.30 -20.32 43.93
CA ALA A 22 7.50 -20.86 44.58
C ALA A 22 8.05 -22.16 43.95
N LEU A 23 9.21 -21.97 43.27
CA LEU A 23 10.40 -22.82 43.12
C LEU A 23 10.28 -24.28 42.65
N LEU A 24 11.14 -24.64 41.68
CA LEU A 24 12.20 -25.66 41.88
C LEU A 24 13.29 -25.57 40.78
N LEU A 25 14.54 -25.45 41.24
CA LEU A 25 15.79 -25.63 40.49
C LEU A 25 16.15 -27.13 40.46
N ALA A 26 16.59 -27.62 39.29
CA ALA A 26 17.59 -28.67 39.04
C ALA A 26 17.61 -28.86 37.51
N GLY A 27 18.71 -28.70 36.75
CA GLY A 27 20.05 -29.18 36.99
C GLY A 27 20.21 -30.53 36.27
N CYS A 28 20.74 -30.54 35.04
CA CYS A 28 21.56 -31.64 34.52
C CYS A 28 22.25 -31.27 33.20
N THR A 29 23.55 -31.47 33.21
CA THR A 29 24.56 -31.34 32.17
C THR A 29 24.51 -32.49 31.16
N ALA A 30 24.78 -32.22 29.88
CA ALA A 30 25.83 -32.88 29.08
C ALA A 30 25.76 -32.45 27.60
N PRO A 31 26.90 -32.14 26.94
CA PRO A 31 26.97 -31.88 25.51
C PRO A 31 27.22 -33.19 24.74
N VAL A 32 26.49 -33.43 23.66
CA VAL A 32 26.83 -34.50 22.70
C VAL A 32 27.62 -33.89 21.56
N ALA A 33 28.93 -34.11 21.62
CA ALA A 33 29.85 -33.95 20.52
C ALA A 33 29.58 -35.02 19.44
N SER A 34 29.71 -34.66 18.17
CA SER A 34 29.91 -35.59 17.08
C SER A 34 31.07 -35.10 16.19
N PRO A 35 31.81 -36.03 15.57
CA PRO A 35 33.24 -35.86 15.28
C PRO A 35 33.52 -35.12 13.98
N PRO A 36 34.75 -34.62 13.79
CA PRO A 36 35.20 -34.03 12.53
C PRO A 36 35.35 -35.13 11.46
N ARG A 37 35.02 -34.80 10.20
CA ARG A 37 35.52 -35.58 9.06
C ARG A 37 36.77 -34.93 8.53
N ASP A 38 37.77 -35.79 8.42
CA ASP A 38 39.12 -35.55 7.94
C ASP A 38 39.22 -35.14 6.47
N SER A 39 40.27 -34.35 6.30
CA SER A 39 41.13 -33.95 5.18
C SER A 39 41.31 -34.90 3.97
N SER A 40 41.26 -34.28 2.76
CA SER A 40 42.25 -34.33 1.64
C SER A 40 42.49 -35.64 0.85
N PRO A 41 43.13 -35.65 -0.36
CA PRO A 41 43.71 -34.54 -1.15
C PRO A 41 43.35 -34.51 -2.67
N THR A 42 43.68 -33.37 -3.30
CA THR A 42 44.35 -33.18 -4.60
C THR A 42 44.19 -34.25 -5.70
N THR A 43 43.66 -33.84 -6.86
CA THR A 43 44.30 -34.15 -8.14
C THR A 43 44.16 -32.99 -9.12
N SER A 44 45.25 -32.26 -9.29
CA SER A 44 45.48 -31.38 -10.44
C SER A 44 45.62 -32.22 -11.70
N ALA A 45 44.92 -31.86 -12.77
CA ALA A 45 45.30 -32.23 -14.12
C ALA A 45 45.34 -30.96 -14.98
N THR A 46 46.53 -30.38 -15.04
CA THR A 46 46.95 -29.45 -16.08
C THR A 46 47.24 -30.28 -17.33
N MET A 47 46.58 -30.01 -18.46
CA MET A 47 47.10 -30.35 -19.78
C MET A 47 47.02 -29.15 -20.73
N THR A 48 48.22 -28.64 -20.95
CA THR A 48 48.81 -27.89 -22.07
C THR A 48 48.12 -27.92 -23.43
N GLN A 49 48.11 -26.73 -24.06
CA GLN A 49 47.88 -26.43 -25.47
C GLN A 49 48.97 -26.98 -26.42
N GLN A 50 48.65 -27.27 -27.69
CA GLN A 50 49.45 -26.95 -28.90
C GLN A 50 48.67 -27.25 -30.21
N PRO A 51 49.08 -26.78 -31.42
CA PRO A 51 48.22 -25.94 -32.27
C PRO A 51 48.05 -26.39 -33.75
N SER A 52 47.15 -25.68 -34.47
CA SER A 52 47.17 -25.35 -35.93
C SER A 52 46.89 -26.48 -36.96
N PRO A 53 46.33 -26.21 -38.18
CA PRO A 53 46.56 -25.00 -38.97
C PRO A 53 45.36 -24.29 -39.61
N THR A 54 45.65 -23.02 -39.89
CA THR A 54 45.12 -22.12 -40.91
C THR A 54 44.63 -22.80 -42.19
N SER A 55 43.40 -22.46 -42.61
CA SER A 55 42.98 -22.55 -44.01
C SER A 55 42.30 -21.24 -44.41
N THR A 56 42.76 -20.70 -45.53
CA THR A 56 42.48 -19.35 -46.02
C THR A 56 41.51 -19.41 -47.19
N ALA A 57 40.46 -18.57 -47.14
CA ALA A 57 39.67 -17.99 -48.24
C ALA A 57 38.68 -18.88 -49.03
N PRO A 58 37.69 -18.30 -49.77
CA PRO A 58 37.29 -16.90 -49.88
C PRO A 58 35.81 -16.59 -49.50
N SER A 59 35.55 -15.31 -49.28
CA SER A 59 34.22 -14.70 -49.21
C SER A 59 33.48 -14.80 -50.55
N PRO A 60 32.15 -15.02 -50.53
CA PRO A 60 31.31 -14.17 -51.35
C PRO A 60 30.04 -13.66 -50.66
N SER A 61 29.69 -12.45 -51.06
CA SER A 61 28.32 -11.94 -51.17
C SER A 61 27.62 -11.50 -49.89
N ALA A 62 27.68 -10.17 -49.70
CA ALA A 62 26.74 -9.39 -48.93
C ALA A 62 25.29 -9.76 -49.34
N THR A 63 24.63 -10.53 -48.49
CA THR A 63 23.18 -10.54 -48.40
C THR A 63 22.85 -9.57 -47.29
N THR A 64 22.21 -8.46 -47.66
CA THR A 64 21.59 -7.52 -46.74
C THR A 64 20.54 -8.26 -45.92
N ALA A 65 20.94 -8.80 -44.78
CA ALA A 65 20.02 -9.25 -43.76
C ALA A 65 19.31 -7.99 -43.22
N LEU A 66 17.97 -7.98 -43.34
CA LEU A 66 17.15 -7.02 -42.62
C LEU A 66 17.54 -7.06 -41.14
N PRO A 67 17.55 -5.92 -40.43
CA PRO A 67 17.87 -5.92 -39.01
C PRO A 67 16.81 -6.78 -38.30
N THR A 68 17.23 -7.96 -37.84
CA THR A 68 16.51 -8.72 -36.84
C THR A 68 16.27 -7.77 -35.69
N SER A 69 15.00 -7.52 -35.39
CA SER A 69 14.57 -6.78 -34.22
C SER A 69 15.39 -7.27 -33.03
N SER A 70 16.18 -6.36 -32.45
CA SER A 70 16.89 -6.54 -31.20
C SER A 70 15.89 -7.03 -30.15
N GLU A 71 15.79 -8.35 -29.98
CA GLU A 71 15.21 -8.96 -28.81
C GLU A 71 16.10 -8.52 -27.66
N ARG A 72 15.65 -7.46 -26.97
CA ARG A 72 16.37 -6.84 -25.87
C ARG A 72 16.72 -7.97 -24.90
N ALA A 73 18.02 -8.17 -24.65
CA ALA A 73 18.47 -9.15 -23.67
C ALA A 73 17.69 -8.91 -22.37
N ALA A 74 17.13 -9.99 -21.81
CA ALA A 74 16.41 -9.90 -20.55
C ALA A 74 17.30 -9.20 -19.50
N PRO A 75 16.73 -8.33 -18.64
CA PRO A 75 17.50 -7.68 -17.60
C PRO A 75 18.27 -8.73 -16.78
N ALA A 76 19.55 -8.48 -16.56
CA ALA A 76 20.46 -9.46 -15.96
C ALA A 76 20.54 -9.31 -14.43
N SER A 77 19.91 -8.26 -13.87
CA SER A 77 19.96 -7.97 -12.43
C SER A 77 18.72 -7.22 -11.93
N TRP A 78 18.42 -7.35 -10.64
CA TRP A 78 17.29 -6.64 -10.01
C TRP A 78 17.33 -5.12 -10.14
N PRO A 79 18.47 -4.42 -10.05
CA PRO A 79 18.51 -2.98 -10.31
C PRO A 79 18.05 -2.60 -11.72
N GLU A 80 18.39 -3.40 -12.73
CA GLU A 80 17.94 -3.18 -14.11
C GLU A 80 16.43 -3.43 -14.25
N VAL A 81 15.93 -4.51 -13.64
CA VAL A 81 14.49 -4.79 -13.59
C VAL A 81 13.74 -3.63 -12.95
N VAL A 82 14.15 -3.17 -11.77
CA VAL A 82 13.49 -2.06 -11.06
C VAL A 82 13.53 -0.79 -11.89
N ALA A 83 14.69 -0.42 -12.45
CA ALA A 83 14.82 0.78 -13.26
C ALA A 83 13.86 0.77 -14.45
N GLU A 84 13.62 -0.40 -15.04
CA GLU A 84 12.69 -0.59 -16.15
C GLU A 84 11.22 -0.52 -15.71
N VAL A 85 10.86 -1.21 -14.63
CA VAL A 85 9.45 -1.48 -14.33
C VAL A 85 8.83 -0.54 -13.29
N GLN A 86 9.66 0.18 -12.49
CA GLN A 86 9.18 0.98 -11.36
C GLN A 86 8.12 2.03 -11.73
N SER A 87 8.20 2.58 -12.95
CA SER A 87 7.23 3.58 -13.43
C SER A 87 5.81 3.03 -13.57
N GLY A 88 5.66 1.71 -13.64
CA GLY A 88 4.37 1.04 -13.72
C GLY A 88 3.78 0.62 -12.38
N VAL A 89 4.49 0.83 -11.27
CA VAL A 89 4.05 0.43 -9.92
C VAL A 89 3.54 1.65 -9.17
N GLY A 90 2.30 1.58 -8.69
CA GLY A 90 1.61 2.69 -8.02
C GLY A 90 1.26 2.38 -6.58
N GLN A 91 1.32 3.39 -5.72
CA GLN A 91 0.87 3.32 -4.34
C GLN A 91 -0.63 3.58 -4.29
N LEU A 92 -1.40 2.67 -3.71
CA LEU A 92 -2.85 2.83 -3.54
C LEU A 92 -3.16 3.48 -2.20
N SER A 93 -4.00 4.50 -2.25
CA SER A 93 -4.68 5.13 -1.12
C SER A 93 -6.18 4.97 -1.31
N VAL A 94 -6.80 4.13 -0.49
CA VAL A 94 -8.23 3.80 -0.58
C VAL A 94 -8.97 4.39 0.60
N THR A 95 -9.98 5.20 0.29
CA THR A 95 -10.93 5.71 1.26
C THR A 95 -12.05 4.69 1.41
N GLY A 96 -12.14 4.05 2.57
CA GLY A 96 -13.28 3.20 2.95
C GLY A 96 -14.20 3.90 3.94
N CYS A 97 -15.40 3.37 4.15
CA CYS A 97 -16.39 4.06 4.99
C CYS A 97 -15.98 4.08 6.46
N ALA A 98 -15.43 2.98 6.95
CA ALA A 98 -15.01 2.85 8.35
C ALA A 98 -13.50 3.09 8.53
N VAL A 99 -12.69 2.61 7.60
CA VAL A 99 -11.23 2.65 7.68
C VAL A 99 -10.63 2.87 6.29
N ASN A 100 -9.52 3.59 6.24
CA ASN A 100 -8.73 3.71 5.01
C ASN A 100 -7.86 2.47 4.82
N SER A 101 -7.61 2.11 3.58
CA SER A 101 -6.68 1.05 3.19
C SER A 101 -5.56 1.62 2.31
N THR A 102 -4.40 0.96 2.34
CA THR A 102 -3.26 1.30 1.49
C THR A 102 -2.59 0.04 0.99
N GLY A 103 -2.13 0.05 -0.25
CA GLY A 103 -1.50 -1.10 -0.87
C GLY A 103 -0.64 -0.72 -2.07
N THR A 104 -0.31 -1.72 -2.86
CA THR A 104 0.42 -1.57 -4.13
C THR A 104 -0.46 -2.06 -5.27
N GLY A 105 -0.28 -1.47 -6.44
CA GLY A 105 -0.85 -1.97 -7.68
C GLY A 105 0.10 -1.70 -8.84
N PHE A 106 -0.15 -2.32 -9.98
CA PHE A 106 0.71 -2.16 -11.14
C PHE A 106 -0.06 -2.15 -12.46
N LEU A 107 0.45 -1.38 -13.42
CA LEU A 107 -0.18 -1.20 -14.73
C LEU A 107 -0.08 -2.47 -15.58
N VAL A 108 -1.20 -2.93 -16.11
CA VAL A 108 -1.28 -3.98 -17.16
C VAL A 108 -1.74 -3.41 -18.50
N ALA A 109 -2.26 -2.19 -18.49
CA ALA A 109 -2.54 -1.34 -19.65
C ALA A 109 -2.42 0.13 -19.20
N PRO A 110 -2.44 1.13 -20.11
CA PRO A 110 -2.30 2.54 -19.74
C PRO A 110 -3.33 3.05 -18.72
N ASP A 111 -4.50 2.41 -18.63
CA ASP A 111 -5.61 2.75 -17.76
C ASP A 111 -6.05 1.59 -16.85
N LEU A 112 -5.28 0.50 -16.76
CA LEU A 112 -5.67 -0.68 -15.99
C LEU A 112 -4.58 -1.08 -14.99
N VAL A 113 -4.98 -1.19 -13.73
CA VAL A 113 -4.12 -1.52 -12.59
C VAL A 113 -4.62 -2.81 -11.93
N VAL A 114 -3.73 -3.78 -11.76
CA VAL A 114 -3.99 -4.95 -10.91
C VAL A 114 -3.59 -4.66 -9.47
N THR A 115 -4.40 -5.12 -8.52
CA THR A 115 -4.12 -5.07 -7.08
C THR A 115 -4.81 -6.23 -6.36
N ALA A 116 -4.70 -6.29 -5.04
CA ALA A 116 -5.37 -7.28 -4.20
C ALA A 116 -6.80 -6.83 -3.85
N ALA A 117 -7.72 -7.78 -3.70
CA ALA A 117 -9.13 -7.46 -3.42
C ALA A 117 -9.29 -6.76 -2.06
N HIS A 118 -8.63 -7.27 -1.01
CA HIS A 118 -8.72 -6.69 0.34
C HIS A 118 -8.13 -5.27 0.45
N VAL A 119 -7.43 -4.78 -0.58
CA VAL A 119 -6.98 -3.38 -0.63
C VAL A 119 -8.14 -2.46 -0.98
N VAL A 120 -9.13 -2.93 -1.76
CA VAL A 120 -10.19 -2.13 -2.37
C VAL A 120 -11.62 -2.59 -2.03
N ASP A 121 -11.79 -3.52 -1.11
CA ASP A 121 -13.07 -4.19 -0.79
C ASP A 121 -14.16 -3.24 -0.25
N ASP A 122 -13.78 -2.26 0.58
CA ASP A 122 -14.66 -1.22 1.13
C ASP A 122 -14.47 0.13 0.41
N ALA A 123 -14.00 0.14 -0.84
CA ALA A 123 -13.59 1.38 -1.51
C ALA A 123 -14.76 2.31 -1.85
N ALA A 124 -14.85 3.43 -1.14
CA ALA A 124 -15.65 4.59 -1.51
C ALA A 124 -14.92 5.51 -2.51
N ALA A 125 -13.59 5.53 -2.46
CA ALA A 125 -12.73 6.17 -3.46
C ALA A 125 -11.34 5.53 -3.50
N ILE A 126 -10.73 5.49 -4.68
CA ILE A 126 -9.39 4.94 -4.91
C ILE A 126 -8.52 6.02 -5.57
N SER A 127 -7.37 6.30 -4.97
CA SER A 127 -6.30 7.10 -5.57
C SER A 127 -5.06 6.22 -5.75
N ILE A 128 -4.43 6.30 -6.91
CA ILE A 128 -3.17 5.59 -7.22
C ILE A 128 -2.10 6.61 -7.57
N ASP A 129 -1.01 6.64 -6.80
CA ASP A 129 0.13 7.51 -7.01
C ASP A 129 1.25 6.80 -7.80
N PHE A 130 1.59 7.35 -8.96
CA PHE A 130 2.73 6.92 -9.78
C PHE A 130 3.84 7.96 -9.68
N GLY A 131 4.70 7.84 -8.66
CA GLY A 131 5.87 8.69 -8.50
C GLY A 131 5.54 10.18 -8.33
N GLY A 132 4.48 10.49 -7.57
CA GLY A 132 4.00 11.85 -7.29
C GLY A 132 2.87 12.34 -8.20
N THR A 133 2.42 11.52 -9.16
CA THR A 133 1.20 11.78 -9.93
C THR A 133 0.08 10.88 -9.45
N SER A 134 -0.87 11.45 -8.70
CA SER A 134 -2.06 10.74 -8.23
C SER A 134 -3.18 10.75 -9.27
N VAL A 135 -3.77 9.58 -9.52
CA VAL A 135 -4.87 9.36 -10.47
C VAL A 135 -6.00 8.61 -9.77
N GLY A 136 -7.25 9.06 -9.96
CA GLY A 136 -8.42 8.36 -9.45
C GLY A 136 -8.66 7.04 -10.17
N GLY A 137 -9.33 6.09 -9.51
CA GLY A 137 -9.66 4.79 -10.09
C GLY A 137 -11.02 4.26 -9.68
N GLU A 138 -11.60 3.46 -10.56
CA GLU A 138 -12.85 2.73 -10.36
C GLU A 138 -12.62 1.23 -10.50
N ILE A 139 -13.28 0.41 -9.68
CA ILE A 139 -13.10 -1.04 -9.73
C ILE A 139 -13.76 -1.58 -11.00
N LEU A 140 -12.99 -2.12 -11.94
CA LEU A 140 -13.51 -2.82 -13.12
C LEU A 140 -13.88 -4.27 -12.82
N GLY A 141 -13.17 -4.91 -11.89
CA GLY A 141 -13.53 -6.21 -11.37
C GLY A 141 -12.85 -6.54 -10.06
N PHE A 142 -13.47 -7.47 -9.34
CA PHE A 142 -13.17 -7.79 -7.96
C PHE A 142 -13.55 -9.24 -7.68
N ASN A 143 -12.69 -9.98 -6.99
CA ASN A 143 -12.98 -11.31 -6.48
C ASN A 143 -12.26 -11.52 -5.16
N GLU A 144 -13.02 -11.49 -4.06
CA GLU A 144 -12.53 -11.68 -2.70
C GLU A 144 -11.91 -13.07 -2.48
N LEU A 145 -12.51 -14.13 -3.03
CA LEU A 145 -12.02 -15.50 -2.87
C LEU A 145 -10.73 -15.78 -3.64
N ALA A 146 -10.44 -14.95 -4.65
CA ALA A 146 -9.17 -14.98 -5.37
C ALA A 146 -8.18 -13.92 -4.87
N ASP A 147 -8.61 -13.03 -3.97
CA ASP A 147 -7.92 -11.82 -3.54
C ASP A 147 -7.31 -11.00 -4.70
N LEU A 148 -8.11 -10.76 -5.73
CA LEU A 148 -7.72 -9.95 -6.88
C LEU A 148 -8.74 -8.86 -7.17
N ALA A 149 -8.23 -7.71 -7.62
CA ALA A 149 -9.01 -6.66 -8.20
C ALA A 149 -8.30 -6.05 -9.42
N LEU A 150 -9.11 -5.54 -10.35
CA LEU A 150 -8.68 -4.74 -11.49
C LEU A 150 -9.34 -3.38 -11.37
N VAL A 151 -8.52 -2.34 -11.32
CA VAL A 151 -8.95 -0.95 -11.22
C VAL A 151 -8.71 -0.28 -12.57
N ARG A 152 -9.73 0.44 -13.07
CA ARG A 152 -9.60 1.34 -14.22
C ARG A 152 -9.28 2.74 -13.73
N LEU A 153 -8.25 3.35 -14.31
CA LEU A 153 -7.88 4.74 -14.02
C LEU A 153 -8.83 5.72 -14.71
N GLU A 154 -9.15 6.82 -14.04
CA GLU A 154 -9.91 7.94 -14.62
C GLU A 154 -9.15 8.65 -15.75
N SER A 155 -7.82 8.55 -15.74
CA SER A 155 -6.95 9.01 -16.82
C SER A 155 -5.78 8.06 -17.03
N LYS A 156 -5.24 7.99 -18.26
CA LYS A 156 -4.12 7.10 -18.56
C LYS A 156 -2.87 7.53 -17.80
N ALA A 157 -2.21 6.58 -17.15
CA ALA A 157 -0.90 6.77 -16.58
C ALA A 157 0.18 6.45 -17.62
N ALA A 158 1.29 7.20 -17.57
CA ALA A 158 2.51 6.84 -18.27
C ALA A 158 3.32 5.92 -17.35
N GLY A 159 3.68 4.73 -17.82
CA GLY A 159 4.45 3.77 -17.03
C GLY A 159 4.64 2.45 -17.74
N HIS A 160 5.49 1.61 -17.18
CA HIS A 160 5.71 0.25 -17.65
C HIS A 160 4.41 -0.56 -17.55
N GLN A 161 4.03 -1.25 -18.63
CA GLN A 161 2.89 -2.17 -18.65
C GLN A 161 3.41 -3.58 -18.47
N PHE A 162 3.06 -4.19 -17.34
CA PHE A 162 3.57 -5.49 -16.95
C PHE A 162 2.97 -6.61 -17.81
N GLN A 163 3.83 -7.57 -18.14
CA GLN A 163 3.42 -8.83 -18.75
C GLN A 163 3.39 -9.93 -17.69
N PHE A 164 2.41 -10.82 -17.82
CA PHE A 164 2.30 -11.99 -16.98
C PHE A 164 3.14 -13.15 -17.51
N GLN A 165 3.71 -13.94 -16.60
CA GLN A 165 4.25 -15.25 -16.91
C GLN A 165 3.09 -16.18 -17.32
N SER A 166 3.31 -17.02 -18.32
CA SER A 166 2.28 -17.90 -18.87
C SER A 166 2.03 -19.17 -18.04
N SER A 167 2.96 -19.52 -17.16
CA SER A 167 2.94 -20.73 -16.34
C SER A 167 3.38 -20.44 -14.91
N GLU A 168 3.07 -21.35 -13.99
CA GLU A 168 3.54 -21.27 -12.61
C GLU A 168 5.07 -21.46 -12.56
N PRO A 169 5.79 -20.63 -11.80
CA PRO A 169 7.24 -20.78 -11.66
C PRO A 169 7.58 -22.05 -10.84
N PRO A 170 8.65 -22.79 -11.20
CA PRO A 170 9.15 -23.89 -10.38
C PRO A 170 9.52 -23.46 -8.95
N ILE A 171 9.46 -24.41 -8.02
CA ILE A 171 10.00 -24.20 -6.66
C ILE A 171 11.51 -23.96 -6.77
N GLY A 172 12.00 -22.96 -6.03
CA GLY A 172 13.38 -22.50 -6.06
C GLY A 172 13.65 -21.38 -7.07
N THR A 173 12.68 -20.99 -7.90
CA THR A 173 12.81 -19.83 -8.79
C THR A 173 13.00 -18.56 -7.99
N GLU A 174 14.04 -17.79 -8.30
CA GLU A 174 14.28 -16.47 -7.70
C GLU A 174 13.19 -15.48 -8.14
N VAL A 175 12.64 -14.77 -7.16
CA VAL A 175 11.58 -13.79 -7.37
C VAL A 175 11.78 -12.56 -6.48
N ALA A 176 11.20 -11.44 -6.87
CA ALA A 176 11.20 -10.23 -6.05
C ALA A 176 9.83 -9.56 -6.01
N ALA A 177 9.40 -9.14 -4.84
CA ALA A 177 8.22 -8.29 -4.67
C ALA A 177 8.64 -6.82 -4.73
N LEU A 178 7.88 -6.03 -5.48
CA LEU A 178 8.07 -4.60 -5.63
C LEU A 178 6.81 -3.88 -5.12
N GLY A 179 6.94 -2.95 -4.18
CA GLY A 179 5.78 -2.26 -3.60
C GLY A 179 6.10 -1.22 -2.55
N PHE A 180 5.09 -0.76 -1.82
CA PHE A 180 5.17 0.35 -0.85
C PHE A 180 4.88 -0.13 0.57
N PRO A 181 5.80 -0.92 1.19
CA PRO A 181 5.59 -1.43 2.53
C PRO A 181 5.47 -0.28 3.52
N GLN A 182 4.53 -0.37 4.47
CA GLN A 182 4.31 0.61 5.54
C GLN A 182 4.12 2.06 5.04
N ARG A 183 3.64 2.21 3.80
CA ARG A 183 3.48 3.52 3.12
C ARG A 183 4.82 4.24 2.88
N GLU A 184 5.93 3.53 2.93
CA GLU A 184 7.25 4.05 2.62
C GLU A 184 7.49 4.13 1.11
N SER A 185 8.68 4.58 0.73
CA SER A 185 9.16 4.58 -0.66
C SER A 185 9.11 3.20 -1.29
N LEU A 186 9.06 3.19 -2.62
CA LEU A 186 9.09 1.97 -3.43
C LEU A 186 10.26 1.08 -3.01
N THR A 187 9.95 -0.15 -2.62
CA THR A 187 10.89 -1.11 -2.02
C THR A 187 10.87 -2.41 -2.81
N LEU A 188 12.06 -2.95 -3.07
CA LEU A 188 12.24 -4.30 -3.60
C LEU A 188 12.67 -5.25 -2.48
N THR A 189 12.00 -6.39 -2.37
CA THR A 189 12.38 -7.51 -1.51
C THR A 189 12.51 -8.76 -2.36
N ARG A 190 13.56 -9.56 -2.15
CA ARG A 190 13.83 -10.76 -2.94
C ARG A 190 13.71 -12.04 -2.12
N GLY A 191 13.41 -13.13 -2.78
CA GLY A 191 13.34 -14.48 -2.21
C GLY A 191 13.24 -15.53 -3.31
N VAL A 192 12.67 -16.67 -2.98
CA VAL A 192 12.39 -17.77 -3.91
C VAL A 192 10.97 -18.27 -3.75
N VAL A 193 10.45 -18.84 -4.84
CA VAL A 193 9.24 -19.65 -4.80
C VAL A 193 9.48 -20.85 -3.89
N SER A 194 8.83 -20.86 -2.74
CA SER A 194 8.98 -21.86 -1.69
C SER A 194 7.96 -23.00 -1.82
N GLY A 195 6.86 -22.76 -2.53
CA GLY A 195 5.82 -23.76 -2.73
C GLY A 195 4.71 -23.26 -3.65
N LEU A 196 3.89 -24.21 -4.12
CA LEU A 196 2.71 -23.97 -4.93
C LEU A 196 1.52 -24.70 -4.30
N ASN A 197 0.32 -24.43 -4.80
CA ASN A 197 -0.92 -25.11 -4.39
C ASN A 197 -1.14 -25.04 -2.87
N ARG A 198 -0.96 -23.85 -2.29
CA ARG A 198 -1.22 -23.60 -0.88
C ARG A 198 -2.63 -23.06 -0.67
N ASP A 199 -3.35 -23.67 0.26
CA ASP A 199 -4.64 -23.19 0.72
C ASP A 199 -4.42 -22.42 2.02
N ILE A 200 -4.75 -21.13 2.02
CA ILE A 200 -4.50 -20.24 3.15
C ILE A 200 -5.81 -19.65 3.64
N ASN A 201 -6.03 -19.75 4.94
CA ASN A 201 -7.17 -19.12 5.59
C ASN A 201 -6.75 -17.77 6.18
N PHE A 202 -7.32 -16.69 5.66
CA PHE A 202 -7.05 -15.32 6.13
C PHE A 202 -8.13 -14.80 7.09
N GLY A 203 -8.98 -15.68 7.61
CA GLY A 203 -10.08 -15.35 8.54
C GLY A 203 -11.39 -15.01 7.84
N SER A 204 -11.35 -14.36 6.67
CA SER A 204 -12.52 -14.10 5.80
C SER A 204 -12.89 -15.30 4.93
N GLY A 205 -11.98 -16.26 4.75
CA GLY A 205 -12.19 -17.44 3.93
C GLY A 205 -10.87 -18.15 3.62
N VAL A 206 -10.99 -19.30 2.95
CA VAL A 206 -9.84 -20.04 2.41
C VAL A 206 -9.60 -19.59 0.98
N ILE A 207 -8.42 -19.05 0.72
CA ILE A 207 -7.92 -18.77 -0.62
C ILE A 207 -7.05 -19.96 -1.04
N GLY A 208 -7.53 -20.69 -2.04
CA GLY A 208 -6.83 -21.86 -2.56
C GLY A 208 -5.79 -21.52 -3.62
N ASN A 209 -4.95 -22.50 -3.93
CA ASN A 209 -3.99 -22.47 -5.05
C ASN A 209 -3.06 -21.24 -5.06
N MET A 210 -2.51 -20.90 -3.89
CA MET A 210 -1.57 -19.80 -3.73
C MET A 210 -0.13 -20.26 -3.99
N LEU A 211 0.67 -19.34 -4.55
CA LEU A 211 2.13 -19.43 -4.57
C LEU A 211 2.64 -19.01 -3.19
N GLN A 212 3.60 -19.75 -2.65
CA GLN A 212 4.32 -19.40 -1.43
C GLN A 212 5.72 -18.90 -1.77
N THR A 213 6.17 -17.84 -1.11
CA THR A 213 7.53 -17.30 -1.22
C THR A 213 8.10 -16.96 0.17
N ASP A 214 9.42 -16.97 0.29
CA ASP A 214 10.13 -16.49 1.48
C ASP A 214 10.53 -15.01 1.38
N THR A 215 10.13 -14.34 0.29
CA THR A 215 10.29 -12.89 0.14
C THR A 215 9.69 -12.15 1.33
N ALA A 216 10.44 -11.18 1.88
CA ALA A 216 9.97 -10.36 2.98
C ALA A 216 8.78 -9.48 2.54
N ILE A 217 7.58 -9.80 3.01
CA ILE A 217 6.36 -9.04 2.72
C ILE A 217 5.86 -8.36 4.00
N ASN A 218 5.57 -7.07 3.92
CA ASN A 218 4.98 -6.27 4.98
C ASN A 218 3.66 -5.65 4.49
N PRO A 219 2.77 -5.19 5.40
CA PRO A 219 1.59 -4.42 5.02
C PRO A 219 1.97 -3.30 4.04
N GLY A 220 1.19 -3.12 2.97
CA GLY A 220 1.49 -2.17 1.89
C GLY A 220 2.07 -2.82 0.62
N ASN A 221 2.75 -3.97 0.72
CA ASN A 221 3.16 -4.74 -0.47
C ASN A 221 1.97 -5.46 -1.15
N SER A 222 0.87 -5.67 -0.43
CA SER A 222 -0.34 -6.32 -0.94
C SER A 222 -0.84 -5.64 -2.23
N GLY A 223 -1.11 -6.46 -3.25
CA GLY A 223 -1.46 -6.07 -4.60
C GLY A 223 -0.28 -5.77 -5.53
N GLY A 224 0.95 -5.71 -5.00
CA GLY A 224 2.16 -5.48 -5.81
C GLY A 224 2.58 -6.71 -6.64
N PRO A 225 3.38 -6.49 -7.69
CA PRO A 225 3.85 -7.59 -8.54
C PRO A 225 4.96 -8.38 -7.84
N LEU A 226 4.89 -9.71 -7.95
CA LEU A 226 5.98 -10.63 -7.69
C LEU A 226 6.66 -10.95 -9.04
N LEU A 227 7.88 -10.50 -9.22
CA LEU A 227 8.60 -10.50 -10.50
C LEU A 227 9.65 -11.60 -10.56
N ASN A 228 9.94 -12.07 -11.77
CA ASN A 228 11.18 -12.79 -12.08
C ASN A 228 12.25 -11.84 -12.64
N LEU A 229 13.45 -12.35 -12.94
CA LEU A 229 14.55 -11.55 -13.49
C LEU A 229 14.27 -11.02 -14.90
N GLU A 230 13.31 -11.58 -15.64
CA GLU A 230 12.85 -11.01 -16.91
C GLU A 230 11.90 -9.81 -16.73
N GLY A 231 11.58 -9.42 -15.48
CA GLY A 231 10.61 -8.36 -15.19
C GLY A 231 9.15 -8.75 -15.44
N LYS A 232 8.87 -10.04 -15.66
CA LYS A 232 7.50 -10.57 -15.82
C LYS A 232 6.89 -10.90 -14.47
N VAL A 233 5.58 -10.68 -14.38
CA VAL A 233 4.80 -10.97 -13.17
C VAL A 233 4.59 -12.47 -13.07
N THR A 234 5.11 -13.06 -12.00
CA THR A 234 4.90 -14.46 -11.61
C THR A 234 3.71 -14.63 -10.65
N GLY A 235 3.33 -13.55 -9.95
CA GLY A 235 2.11 -13.49 -9.15
C GLY A 235 1.82 -12.10 -8.60
N VAL A 236 0.68 -11.96 -7.92
CA VAL A 236 0.25 -10.74 -7.22
C VAL A 236 0.35 -11.00 -5.72
N VAL A 237 1.15 -10.20 -5.02
CA VAL A 237 1.33 -10.34 -3.57
C VAL A 237 -0.01 -10.16 -2.87
N SER A 238 -0.37 -11.07 -1.98
CA SER A 238 -1.64 -11.02 -1.25
C SER A 238 -1.39 -10.74 0.23
N ALA A 239 -0.82 -11.70 0.95
CA ALA A 239 -0.70 -11.63 2.39
C ALA A 239 0.48 -12.46 2.94
N THR A 240 0.77 -12.26 4.22
CA THR A 240 1.72 -13.06 5.00
C THR A 240 1.01 -13.89 6.05
N ARG A 241 1.67 -14.98 6.46
CA ARG A 241 1.27 -15.71 7.65
C ARG A 241 1.76 -14.96 8.89
N LYS A 242 0.86 -14.61 9.81
CA LYS A 242 1.22 -13.85 11.03
C LYS A 242 1.92 -14.70 12.09
N ASP A 243 1.76 -16.02 12.05
CA ASP A 243 2.30 -17.01 12.99
C ASP A 243 3.64 -17.61 12.54
N SER A 244 4.18 -17.18 11.40
CA SER A 244 5.46 -17.69 10.90
C SER A 244 6.20 -16.65 10.07
N GLU A 245 7.51 -16.59 10.28
CA GLU A 245 8.41 -15.82 9.44
C GLU A 245 8.70 -16.56 8.11
N GLY A 246 9.08 -15.81 7.08
CA GLY A 246 9.46 -16.38 5.78
C GLY A 246 8.33 -17.08 5.01
N MET A 247 7.06 -16.81 5.34
CA MET A 247 5.91 -17.36 4.64
C MET A 247 4.98 -16.25 4.16
N ALA A 248 5.17 -15.87 2.90
CA ALA A 248 4.32 -14.96 2.16
C ALA A 248 3.61 -15.68 1.01
N TYR A 249 2.49 -15.12 0.56
CA TYR A 249 1.63 -15.73 -0.44
C TYR A 249 1.27 -14.76 -1.57
N ALA A 250 1.19 -15.30 -2.78
CA ALA A 250 0.83 -14.56 -3.98
C ALA A 250 -0.17 -15.36 -4.84
N VAL A 251 -1.05 -14.65 -5.53
CA VAL A 251 -1.94 -15.23 -6.54
C VAL A 251 -1.14 -15.43 -7.82
N THR A 252 -1.11 -16.64 -8.37
CA THR A 252 -0.28 -17.01 -9.52
C THR A 252 -0.66 -16.23 -10.79
N ALA A 253 0.32 -15.86 -11.62
CA ALA A 253 0.11 -15.11 -12.86
C ALA A 253 -0.94 -15.70 -13.85
N PRO A 254 -1.07 -17.03 -14.04
CA PRO A 254 -2.13 -17.59 -14.88
C PRO A 254 -3.54 -17.24 -14.38
N ARG A 255 -3.78 -17.33 -13.08
CA ARG A 255 -5.06 -16.95 -12.44
C ARG A 255 -5.36 -15.46 -12.60
N VAL A 256 -4.33 -14.62 -12.44
CA VAL A 256 -4.46 -13.17 -12.63
C VAL A 256 -4.83 -12.85 -14.08
N THR A 257 -4.18 -13.51 -15.05
CA THR A 257 -4.44 -13.33 -16.48
C THR A 257 -5.88 -13.69 -16.84
N GLU A 258 -6.40 -14.80 -16.29
CA GLU A 258 -7.79 -15.22 -16.48
C GLU A 258 -8.78 -14.17 -15.95
N ALA A 259 -8.60 -13.73 -14.71
CA ALA A 259 -9.46 -12.73 -14.08
C ALA A 259 -9.43 -11.39 -14.83
N VAL A 260 -8.24 -10.90 -15.19
CA VAL A 260 -8.09 -9.65 -15.96
C VAL A 260 -8.80 -9.75 -17.32
N SER A 261 -8.64 -10.87 -18.03
CA SER A 261 -9.31 -11.08 -19.32
C SER A 261 -10.84 -11.09 -19.21
N GLU A 262 -11.38 -11.69 -18.14
CA GLU A 262 -12.81 -11.72 -17.86
C GLU A 262 -13.36 -10.31 -17.59
N TRP A 263 -12.71 -9.56 -16.69
CA TRP A 263 -13.18 -8.22 -16.29
C TRP A 263 -13.03 -7.17 -17.39
N GLN A 264 -11.98 -7.27 -18.21
CA GLN A 264 -11.83 -6.43 -19.40
C GLN A 264 -13.00 -6.59 -20.38
N LYS A 265 -13.52 -7.81 -20.55
CA LYS A 265 -14.67 -8.08 -21.42
C LYS A 265 -15.97 -7.49 -20.89
N ARG A 266 -16.15 -7.44 -19.56
CA ARG A 266 -17.34 -6.85 -18.94
C ARG A 266 -17.38 -5.33 -19.15
N GLY A 267 -16.24 -4.65 -19.02
CA GLY A 267 -16.05 -3.25 -19.43
C GLY A 267 -16.73 -2.18 -18.57
N VAL A 268 -17.68 -2.54 -17.70
CA VAL A 268 -18.44 -1.64 -16.83
C VAL A 268 -17.83 -1.64 -15.43
N PRO A 269 -17.38 -0.48 -14.92
CA PRO A 269 -16.93 -0.34 -13.54
C PRO A 269 -18.05 -0.61 -12.52
N MET A 270 -17.67 -1.15 -11.38
CA MET A 270 -18.52 -1.33 -10.21
C MET A 270 -18.72 0.02 -9.53
N ALA A 271 -19.94 0.25 -9.02
CA ALA A 271 -20.22 1.45 -8.25
C ALA A 271 -19.37 1.45 -6.96
N PRO A 272 -18.81 2.60 -6.55
CA PRO A 272 -18.12 2.73 -5.28
C PRO A 272 -19.08 2.50 -4.11
N VAL A 273 -18.53 2.15 -2.94
CA VAL A 273 -19.31 2.04 -1.71
C VAL A 273 -19.88 3.40 -1.34
N ASP A 274 -21.16 3.44 -1.00
CA ASP A 274 -21.85 4.64 -0.50
C ASP A 274 -21.72 4.70 1.02
N CYS A 275 -20.98 5.69 1.53
CA CYS A 275 -20.80 5.90 2.97
C CYS A 275 -21.88 6.80 3.58
N GLY A 276 -22.87 7.25 2.78
CA GLY A 276 -23.94 8.14 3.20
C GLY A 276 -23.52 9.60 3.30
N GLU A 277 -24.51 10.51 3.24
CA GLU A 277 -24.38 11.96 3.54
C GLU A 277 -23.19 12.70 2.89
N ALA A 278 -22.68 12.21 1.76
CA ALA A 278 -21.55 12.80 1.08
C ALA A 278 -21.84 14.26 0.65
N PRO A 279 -21.06 15.26 1.10
CA PRO A 279 -21.28 16.66 0.75
C PRO A 279 -20.84 17.01 -0.67
N ALA A 280 -19.97 16.19 -1.28
CA ALA A 280 -19.43 16.46 -2.61
C ALA A 280 -20.30 15.83 -3.72
N PRO A 281 -20.84 16.63 -4.66
CA PRO A 281 -21.62 16.10 -5.77
C PRO A 281 -20.69 15.43 -6.81
N ASN A 282 -20.80 14.11 -6.99
CA ASN A 282 -20.14 13.31 -8.03
C ASN A 282 -18.63 13.56 -8.19
N SER A 283 -17.89 13.87 -7.11
CA SER A 283 -16.46 14.11 -7.24
C SER A 283 -15.68 12.79 -7.21
N GLY A 284 -14.96 12.50 -8.29
CA GLY A 284 -13.80 11.60 -8.29
C GLY A 284 -12.75 12.04 -7.26
N ILE A 285 -11.50 11.61 -7.44
CA ILE A 285 -10.42 12.08 -6.57
C ILE A 285 -10.14 13.56 -6.87
N PHE A 286 -10.08 14.42 -5.84
CA PHE A 286 -9.64 15.80 -6.05
C PHE A 286 -8.12 15.85 -6.31
N PRO A 287 -7.63 16.78 -7.14
CA PRO A 287 -6.21 16.87 -7.44
C PRO A 287 -5.40 17.21 -6.19
N MET A 288 -4.37 16.40 -5.94
CA MET A 288 -3.33 16.66 -4.96
C MET A 288 -2.01 16.97 -5.67
N LYS A 289 -1.31 18.00 -5.21
CA LYS A 289 0.05 18.33 -5.65
C LYS A 289 0.99 18.38 -4.45
N VAL A 290 2.21 17.88 -4.61
CA VAL A 290 3.27 18.00 -3.61
C VAL A 290 4.42 18.79 -4.23
N SER A 291 4.71 19.97 -3.66
CA SER A 291 5.77 20.87 -4.12
C SER A 291 7.01 20.85 -3.20
N SER A 292 6.86 20.33 -1.98
CA SER A 292 7.97 20.22 -1.02
C SER A 292 8.97 19.13 -1.44
N ASN A 293 10.25 19.36 -1.17
CA ASN A 293 11.33 18.40 -1.37
C ASN A 293 11.62 17.53 -0.13
N HIS A 294 10.82 17.64 0.93
CA HIS A 294 10.95 16.80 2.10
C HIS A 294 10.58 15.35 1.75
N ASP A 295 11.36 14.39 2.22
CA ASP A 295 11.15 12.95 1.97
C ASP A 295 9.75 12.45 2.38
N GLN A 296 9.17 13.01 3.45
CA GLN A 296 7.83 12.68 3.94
C GLN A 296 6.70 13.50 3.31
N ALA A 297 6.99 14.44 2.40
CA ALA A 297 5.96 15.33 1.85
C ALA A 297 4.85 14.58 1.11
N ASN A 298 5.20 13.51 0.38
CA ASN A 298 4.23 12.66 -0.29
C ASN A 298 3.34 11.93 0.73
N ASN A 299 3.94 11.35 1.77
CA ASN A 299 3.22 10.61 2.80
C ASN A 299 2.25 11.50 3.58
N ILE A 300 2.64 12.74 3.88
CA ILE A 300 1.77 13.76 4.49
C ILE A 300 0.65 14.15 3.51
N GLY A 301 0.97 14.36 2.24
CA GLY A 301 -0.01 14.61 1.19
C GLY A 301 -1.07 13.52 1.15
N GLN A 302 -0.66 12.25 1.12
CA GLN A 302 -1.57 11.10 1.13
C GLN A 302 -2.43 11.04 2.40
N ALA A 303 -1.88 11.34 3.58
CA ALA A 303 -2.65 11.40 4.82
C ALA A 303 -3.76 12.46 4.75
N LEU A 304 -3.45 13.65 4.22
CA LEU A 304 -4.40 14.74 4.01
C LEU A 304 -5.39 14.45 2.89
N LEU A 305 -4.96 13.74 1.83
CA LEU A 305 -5.83 13.26 0.76
C LEU A 305 -6.88 12.31 1.31
N LEU A 306 -6.48 11.30 2.09
CA LEU A 306 -7.41 10.37 2.74
C LEU A 306 -8.38 11.09 3.69
N HIS A 307 -7.91 12.11 4.42
CA HIS A 307 -8.77 12.91 5.28
C HIS A 307 -9.82 13.69 4.47
N GLY A 308 -9.39 14.46 3.46
CA GLY A 308 -10.28 15.25 2.62
C GLY A 308 -11.21 14.38 1.77
N GLN A 309 -10.73 13.25 1.25
CA GLN A 309 -11.52 12.37 0.41
C GLN A 309 -12.57 11.63 1.24
N GLY A 310 -12.23 11.29 2.49
CA GLY A 310 -13.21 10.77 3.43
C GLY A 310 -14.33 11.76 3.72
N ILE A 311 -14.01 13.06 3.89
CA ILE A 311 -15.03 14.11 3.98
C ILE A 311 -15.90 14.14 2.71
N ASN A 312 -15.27 14.19 1.54
CA ASN A 312 -15.99 14.28 0.26
C ASN A 312 -16.94 13.10 0.01
N ARG A 313 -16.58 11.91 0.48
CA ARG A 313 -17.35 10.67 0.31
C ARG A 313 -18.31 10.38 1.46
N GLY A 314 -18.39 11.25 2.47
CA GLY A 314 -19.18 11.00 3.68
C GLY A 314 -18.63 9.87 4.57
N ALA A 315 -17.41 9.39 4.27
CA ALA A 315 -16.68 8.42 5.08
C ALA A 315 -16.07 9.10 6.32
N TYR A 316 -16.92 9.71 7.15
CA TYR A 316 -16.50 10.54 8.27
C TYR A 316 -15.68 9.77 9.30
N SER A 317 -15.97 8.49 9.54
CA SER A 317 -15.17 7.68 10.46
C SER A 317 -13.74 7.48 9.98
N ALA A 318 -13.55 7.19 8.69
CA ALA A 318 -12.23 7.05 8.11
C ALA A 318 -11.47 8.40 8.07
N ALA A 319 -12.17 9.50 7.76
CA ALA A 319 -11.58 10.84 7.78
C ALA A 319 -11.17 11.27 9.20
N PHE A 320 -12.02 11.02 10.19
CA PHE A 320 -11.78 11.39 11.59
C PHE A 320 -10.62 10.61 12.20
N LYS A 321 -10.45 9.34 11.83
CA LYS A 321 -9.31 8.52 12.24
C LYS A 321 -7.95 9.05 11.75
N GLN A 322 -7.91 9.99 10.80
CA GLN A 322 -6.65 10.65 10.43
C GLN A 322 -6.15 11.66 11.46
N PHE A 323 -6.99 12.06 12.42
CA PHE A 323 -6.54 12.83 13.57
C PHE A 323 -5.80 11.94 14.59
N THR A 324 -4.92 12.56 15.38
CA THR A 324 -4.48 11.92 16.62
C THR A 324 -5.66 11.77 17.58
N PRO A 325 -5.64 10.79 18.51
CA PRO A 325 -6.68 10.65 19.52
C PRO A 325 -6.91 11.93 20.33
N GLU A 326 -5.84 12.67 20.63
CA GLU A 326 -5.88 13.91 21.40
C GLU A 326 -6.62 15.02 20.62
N LEU A 327 -6.30 15.20 19.34
CA LEU A 327 -6.97 16.20 18.51
C LEU A 327 -8.42 15.79 18.27
N GLY A 328 -8.70 14.53 17.97
CA GLY A 328 -10.06 14.00 17.81
C GLY A 328 -10.93 14.26 19.03
N ALA A 329 -10.40 14.03 20.25
CA ALA A 329 -11.11 14.30 21.49
C ALA A 329 -11.44 15.80 21.65
N SER A 330 -10.59 16.70 21.17
CA SER A 330 -10.81 18.16 21.24
C SER A 330 -12.04 18.63 20.43
N PHE A 331 -12.44 17.89 19.39
CA PHE A 331 -13.65 18.17 18.62
C PHE A 331 -14.95 17.66 19.29
N GLY A 332 -14.83 16.96 20.42
CA GLY A 332 -15.98 16.34 21.08
C GLY A 332 -16.48 15.06 20.41
N GLY A 333 -15.62 14.41 19.62
CA GLY A 333 -15.89 13.15 18.92
C GLY A 333 -16.32 13.31 17.46
N GLU A 334 -16.35 12.19 16.75
CA GLU A 334 -16.63 12.10 15.30
C GLU A 334 -17.92 12.81 14.91
N ALA A 335 -19.03 12.53 15.60
CA ALA A 335 -20.35 13.06 15.24
C ALA A 335 -20.43 14.60 15.33
N LYS A 336 -19.82 15.20 16.36
CA LYS A 336 -19.80 16.68 16.49
C LYS A 336 -18.87 17.32 15.46
N TRP A 337 -17.76 16.65 15.18
CA TRP A 337 -16.82 17.11 14.15
C TRP A 337 -17.46 17.10 12.77
N SER A 338 -18.12 15.99 12.38
CA SER A 338 -18.75 15.86 11.07
C SER A 338 -19.93 16.80 10.88
N GLU A 339 -20.76 17.00 11.91
CA GLU A 339 -21.84 18.01 11.89
C GLU A 339 -21.30 19.41 11.58
N GLY A 340 -20.14 19.75 12.14
CA GLY A 340 -19.48 21.04 11.91
C GLY A 340 -18.96 21.25 10.48
N LEU A 341 -18.86 20.20 9.66
CA LEU A 341 -18.46 20.34 8.25
C LEU A 341 -19.59 20.92 7.39
N GLY A 342 -20.85 20.72 7.78
CA GLY A 342 -22.01 21.11 6.98
C GLY A 342 -21.94 20.57 5.56
N SER A 343 -22.09 21.45 4.57
CA SER A 343 -21.98 21.12 3.14
C SER A 343 -20.55 21.18 2.60
N SER A 344 -19.53 21.30 3.44
CA SER A 344 -18.18 21.62 3.00
C SER A 344 -17.43 20.41 2.48
N TYR A 345 -16.78 20.55 1.33
CA TYR A 345 -15.98 19.50 0.71
C TYR A 345 -14.73 20.07 0.02
N TRP A 346 -13.71 19.23 -0.13
CA TRP A 346 -12.40 19.58 -0.65
C TRP A 346 -12.37 19.47 -2.17
N THR A 347 -11.75 20.43 -2.85
CA THR A 347 -11.64 20.44 -4.34
C THR A 347 -10.21 20.49 -4.84
N LYS A 348 -9.25 20.88 -4.01
CA LYS A 348 -7.82 20.91 -4.38
C LYS A 348 -6.95 20.91 -3.14
N LEU A 349 -5.85 20.16 -3.20
CA LEU A 349 -4.83 20.13 -2.15
C LEU A 349 -3.43 20.37 -2.74
N GLU A 350 -2.65 21.26 -2.15
CA GLU A 350 -1.23 21.41 -2.45
C GLU A 350 -0.40 21.46 -1.16
N VAL A 351 0.49 20.48 -0.98
CA VAL A 351 1.51 20.49 0.07
C VAL A 351 2.69 21.34 -0.43
N VAL A 352 2.75 22.59 0.03
CA VAL A 352 3.71 23.58 -0.46
C VAL A 352 5.09 23.35 0.15
N ASN A 353 5.13 23.19 1.47
CA ASN A 353 6.37 23.06 2.21
C ASN A 353 6.16 22.21 3.45
N VAL A 354 7.10 21.31 3.74
CA VAL A 354 7.17 20.52 4.97
C VAL A 354 8.47 20.85 5.69
N THR A 355 8.38 21.10 6.99
CA THR A 355 9.52 21.44 7.85
C THR A 355 9.49 20.64 9.14
N GLY A 356 10.65 20.40 9.72
CA GLY A 356 10.81 19.62 10.95
C GLY A 356 11.71 18.42 10.74
N ALA A 357 11.76 17.54 11.73
CA ALA A 357 12.47 16.26 11.68
C ALA A 357 11.90 15.31 12.74
N GLY A 358 12.18 14.02 12.60
CA GLY A 358 11.69 12.99 13.50
C GLY A 358 10.18 12.80 13.38
N ASP A 359 9.50 12.52 14.49
CA ASP A 359 8.11 12.10 14.50
C ASP A 359 7.09 13.25 14.53
N SER A 360 7.52 14.50 14.34
CA SER A 360 6.64 15.67 14.33
C SER A 360 7.10 16.68 13.28
N LEU A 361 6.20 16.99 12.35
CA LEU A 361 6.44 17.86 11.20
C LEU A 361 5.36 18.94 11.09
N GLU A 362 5.69 20.04 10.43
CA GLU A 362 4.75 21.07 10.03
C GLU A 362 4.60 21.07 8.51
N ALA A 363 3.36 21.00 8.03
CA ALA A 363 3.02 21.02 6.62
C ALA A 363 2.22 22.26 6.28
N ASN A 364 2.79 23.14 5.45
CA ASN A 364 2.13 24.30 4.89
C ASN A 364 1.38 23.91 3.62
N VAL A 365 0.07 24.14 3.64
CA VAL A 365 -0.86 23.59 2.66
C VAL A 365 -1.73 24.70 2.07
N LEU A 366 -1.91 24.66 0.75
CA LEU A 366 -3.00 25.36 0.08
C LEU A 366 -4.15 24.37 -0.10
N LEU A 367 -5.29 24.66 0.51
CA LEU A 367 -6.49 23.87 0.41
C LEU A 367 -7.58 24.70 -0.25
N GLN A 368 -8.30 24.14 -1.20
CA GLN A 368 -9.54 24.72 -1.71
C GLN A 368 -10.73 23.90 -1.26
N THR A 369 -11.77 24.56 -0.76
CA THR A 369 -13.05 23.94 -0.42
C THR A 369 -14.20 24.62 -1.14
N ARG A 370 -15.30 23.89 -1.27
CA ARG A 370 -16.61 24.40 -1.67
C ARG A 370 -17.66 24.04 -0.64
N GLN A 371 -18.66 24.91 -0.52
CA GLN A 371 -19.73 24.78 0.44
C GLN A 371 -20.91 25.67 0.05
N ASP A 372 -22.09 25.41 0.60
CA ASP A 372 -23.20 26.36 0.61
C ASP A 372 -22.82 27.62 1.38
N ALA A 373 -23.39 28.77 0.98
CA ALA A 373 -23.05 30.07 1.57
C ALA A 373 -23.27 30.13 3.09
N GLY A 374 -24.23 29.37 3.63
CA GLY A 374 -24.49 29.30 5.07
C GLY A 374 -23.38 28.61 5.89
N HIS A 375 -22.55 27.78 5.26
CA HIS A 375 -21.42 27.09 5.88
C HIS A 375 -20.07 27.75 5.54
N GLY A 376 -20.09 28.79 4.70
CA GLY A 376 -18.92 29.54 4.28
C GLY A 376 -18.51 30.64 5.24
N VAL A 377 -17.20 30.86 5.40
CA VAL A 377 -16.69 32.05 6.09
C VAL A 377 -17.14 33.29 5.34
N ASP A 378 -17.83 34.20 6.03
CA ASP A 378 -18.35 35.45 5.45
C ASP A 378 -19.21 35.21 4.17
N GLY A 379 -19.93 34.08 4.12
CA GLY A 379 -20.82 33.72 2.99
C GLY A 379 -20.12 33.13 1.76
N GLN A 380 -18.81 32.83 1.84
CA GLN A 380 -18.05 32.25 0.74
C GLN A 380 -18.60 30.87 0.33
N THR A 381 -18.94 30.67 -0.94
CA THR A 381 -19.30 29.33 -1.46
C THR A 381 -18.07 28.53 -1.94
N CYS A 382 -16.94 29.20 -2.05
CA CYS A 382 -15.65 28.61 -2.39
C CYS A 382 -14.55 29.35 -1.65
N SER A 383 -13.66 28.62 -0.99
CA SER A 383 -12.65 29.17 -0.09
C SER A 383 -11.27 28.61 -0.40
N ASN A 384 -10.29 29.50 -0.54
CA ASN A 384 -8.86 29.19 -0.60
C ASN A 384 -8.24 29.41 0.78
N TRP A 385 -7.77 28.31 1.38
CA TRP A 385 -7.17 28.25 2.69
C TRP A 385 -5.64 28.18 2.58
N ARG A 386 -4.97 28.83 3.54
CA ARG A 386 -3.54 28.64 3.80
C ARG A 386 -3.41 28.12 5.22
N ILE A 387 -3.20 26.80 5.33
CA ILE A 387 -3.24 26.08 6.61
C ILE A 387 -1.85 25.56 6.90
N THR A 388 -1.41 25.68 8.16
CA THR A 388 -0.27 24.91 8.66
C THR A 388 -0.82 23.76 9.49
N TYR A 389 -0.60 22.54 9.03
CA TYR A 389 -0.92 21.33 9.76
C TYR A 389 0.28 20.91 10.59
N THR A 390 0.07 20.60 11.87
CA THR A 390 1.01 19.80 12.65
C THR A 390 0.68 18.34 12.40
N ILE A 391 1.65 17.56 11.94
CA ILE A 391 1.48 16.14 11.61
C ILE A 391 2.48 15.34 12.44
N VAL A 392 2.04 14.25 13.07
CA VAL A 392 2.91 13.39 13.89
C VAL A 392 2.90 11.94 13.41
N TRP A 393 4.03 11.25 13.55
CA TRP A 393 4.14 9.83 13.26
C TRP A 393 3.72 9.01 14.48
N ASP A 394 2.75 8.10 14.32
CA ASP A 394 2.24 7.25 15.40
C ASP A 394 2.86 5.83 15.44
N GLY A 395 3.90 5.59 14.63
CA GLY A 395 4.48 4.26 14.43
C GLY A 395 3.88 3.48 13.25
N ALA A 396 2.79 3.97 12.65
CA ALA A 396 2.13 3.33 11.51
C ALA A 396 1.68 4.30 10.41
N ALA A 397 1.36 5.55 10.76
CA ALA A 397 0.94 6.58 9.83
C ALA A 397 1.24 7.99 10.35
N TRP A 398 1.31 8.92 9.40
CA TRP A 398 1.28 10.35 9.69
C TRP A 398 -0.15 10.79 10.03
N ARG A 399 -0.34 11.34 11.24
CA ARG A 399 -1.62 11.77 11.80
C ARG A 399 -1.67 13.27 11.96
N ILE A 400 -2.83 13.87 11.71
CA ILE A 400 -3.06 15.29 11.94
C ILE A 400 -3.19 15.53 13.46
N ALA A 401 -2.25 16.27 14.03
CA ALA A 401 -2.20 16.58 15.46
C ALA A 401 -2.66 18.01 15.78
N GLY A 402 -2.68 18.89 14.79
CA GLY A 402 -3.18 20.24 14.95
C GLY A 402 -3.27 21.00 13.63
N THR A 403 -3.99 22.12 13.66
CA THR A 403 -4.08 23.06 12.54
C THR A 403 -3.95 24.48 13.06
N SER A 404 -3.30 25.33 12.26
CA SER A 404 -3.27 26.77 12.49
C SER A 404 -3.45 27.54 11.18
N LEU A 405 -3.91 28.78 11.29
CA LEU A 405 -4.16 29.70 10.19
C LEU A 405 -3.24 30.92 10.31
N PRO A 406 -1.92 30.78 10.10
CA PRO A 406 -0.97 31.88 10.29
C PRO A 406 -1.22 33.05 9.32
N HIS A 407 -1.96 32.80 8.24
CA HIS A 407 -2.36 33.81 7.25
C HIS A 407 -3.80 34.31 7.43
N GLY A 408 -4.45 33.97 8.54
CA GLY A 408 -5.81 34.41 8.85
C GLY A 408 -6.91 33.63 8.13
N LYS A 409 -8.08 34.26 7.98
CA LYS A 409 -9.27 33.68 7.34
C LYS A 409 -9.00 33.29 5.87
N PRO A 410 -9.70 32.25 5.35
CA PRO A 410 -9.63 31.92 3.94
C PRO A 410 -10.12 33.06 3.06
N GLN A 411 -9.62 33.09 1.83
CA GLN A 411 -10.04 34.03 0.81
C GLN A 411 -11.05 33.37 -0.13
N PRO A 412 -12.01 34.10 -0.71
CA PRO A 412 -12.87 33.52 -1.74
C PRO A 412 -12.06 32.98 -2.91
N CYS A 413 -12.58 31.96 -3.59
CA CYS A 413 -12.07 31.58 -4.90
C CYS A 413 -12.41 32.70 -5.90
N ASN A 414 -11.40 33.26 -6.55
CA ASN A 414 -11.58 34.30 -7.57
C ASN A 414 -12.52 33.88 -8.69
#